data_AF-A0A8H5ZSX3-F1
#
_entry.id   AF-A0A8H5ZSX3-F1
#
_cell.length_a   1.000
_cell.length_b   1.000
_cell.length_c   1.000
_cell.angle_alpha   90.00
_cell.angle_beta   90.00
_cell.angle_gamma   90.00
#
_symmetry.space_group_name_H-M   'P 1'
#
loop_
_entity.id
_entity.type
_entity.pdbx_description
1 polymer ?
#
loop_
_entity_poly.entity_id
_entity_poly.type
_entity_poly.pdbx_seq_one_letter_code
_entity_poly.pdbx_strand_id
1 'polypeptide(L)'
;MQQCGQSDNSAEDDSVVSSTDSEDGDDDTYNNNYDDNSDQDSDYIPEKDTPSYSSSAFTTNPAEQTPHTLLNGPQWQLANPEARRAAKVDYRLKKPGKPKTTSTAKKQERKSNDDCNRWIWESAPKPRIIAEFDHTVLGSASQPLSNMRTPGYIPSNGPANNIVQEYLSPDDAYPASFQDFKAMTDAEKIEVIAREAEEHGLERPKGWNVSFHYNPHVEYHHFGSSHPMKPWRLTLTKQLVLAYGLEYTMDLFEPRPANFNELAIFHDREYLSYLSKITPQNAQPDDPQYITYGFGGESNDCPVFDGLWNYVSLYTGATCSATWNLLNSRSDIAINWSGGLHHAKKNLASGFCYVNDIVIAIQLLLSHHQRVLYIDIDVHHGDGVEQAFESTDRVFTLSYHKYGIDKHDRLGRFNLNIKAHGFCVETVKAYGRPLLIIGGGGYTPRNVARTWCHETSVCVGAQLHNELPAHVPYLQAFQGAENGDGVLYPDLHNIKRHENLNSQAKLHKLIEQALENLRYLEGAPSVTVDTRGISLEEIMKVREMIDQELEDEAEDRARLTVENSRRKKERNVGGRNERR
;
A
#
# COMPACT_ATOMS: atom_id res chain seq x y z
N MET A 1 -68.22 -2.90 -34.13
CA MET A 1 -68.99 -1.96 -34.96
C MET A 1 -68.05 -0.85 -35.39
N GLN A 2 -67.90 -0.69 -36.71
CA GLN A 2 -67.34 0.41 -37.50
C GLN A 2 -65.93 0.93 -37.12
N GLN A 3 -64.85 0.55 -37.81
CA GLN A 3 -64.42 0.80 -39.21
C GLN A 3 -64.23 2.28 -39.61
N CYS A 4 -63.02 2.52 -40.14
CA CYS A 4 -62.64 3.26 -41.35
C CYS A 4 -61.51 4.28 -41.07
N GLY A 5 -60.39 4.29 -41.77
CA GLY A 5 -59.95 3.48 -42.90
C GLY A 5 -58.83 4.20 -43.68
N GLN A 6 -58.06 3.38 -44.42
CA GLN A 6 -57.31 3.68 -45.65
C GLN A 6 -56.01 4.50 -45.48
N SER A 7 -54.89 4.23 -46.16
CA SER A 7 -54.51 3.32 -47.26
C SER A 7 -52.97 3.41 -47.37
N ASP A 8 -52.22 2.31 -47.34
CA ASP A 8 -51.72 1.47 -48.45
C ASP A 8 -50.73 2.13 -49.44
N ASN A 9 -49.61 1.39 -49.63
CA ASN A 9 -48.66 1.33 -50.76
C ASN A 9 -47.58 2.45 -50.83
N SER A 10 -46.30 2.18 -51.14
CA SER A 10 -45.61 1.04 -51.77
C SER A 10 -44.09 1.18 -51.60
N ALA A 11 -43.37 0.06 -51.70
CA ALA A 11 -41.93 -0.09 -51.99
C ALA A 11 -41.55 0.60 -53.33
N GLU A 12 -40.32 0.98 -53.69
CA GLU A 12 -39.01 0.30 -53.85
C GLU A 12 -37.98 1.45 -54.09
N ASP A 13 -36.80 1.47 -53.47
CA ASP A 13 -35.50 0.98 -53.96
C ASP A 13 -34.65 2.03 -54.74
N ASP A 14 -33.34 1.86 -54.63
CA ASP A 14 -32.22 2.45 -55.39
C ASP A 14 -31.61 3.83 -55.02
N SER A 15 -30.37 3.70 -54.49
CA SER A 15 -29.12 4.18 -55.08
C SER A 15 -28.26 5.21 -54.33
N VAL A 16 -27.04 4.73 -54.08
CA VAL A 16 -25.77 5.34 -53.70
C VAL A 16 -25.45 6.63 -54.47
N VAL A 17 -25.06 7.71 -53.77
CA VAL A 17 -23.96 8.62 -54.16
C VAL A 17 -23.27 9.21 -52.92
N SER A 18 -21.95 9.13 -52.94
CA SER A 18 -20.94 9.73 -52.06
C SER A 18 -20.88 11.27 -52.09
N SER A 19 -20.56 11.89 -50.95
CA SER A 19 -19.78 13.13 -50.93
C SER A 19 -18.99 13.26 -49.63
N THR A 20 -17.75 13.68 -49.81
CA THR A 20 -16.63 13.82 -48.89
C THR A 20 -16.67 15.11 -48.06
N ASP A 21 -15.71 15.17 -47.12
CA ASP A 21 -15.16 16.35 -46.44
C ASP A 21 -16.00 16.90 -45.27
N SER A 22 -15.47 17.23 -44.09
CA SER A 22 -14.09 17.53 -43.68
C SER A 22 -13.93 17.41 -42.16
N GLU A 23 -12.66 17.30 -41.78
CA GLU A 23 -12.01 17.40 -40.46
C GLU A 23 -12.62 18.43 -39.49
N ASP A 24 -12.62 18.09 -38.20
CA ASP A 24 -12.06 18.93 -37.12
C ASP A 24 -11.84 18.07 -35.88
N GLY A 25 -10.64 18.15 -35.32
CA GLY A 25 -10.19 17.42 -34.14
C GLY A 25 -10.49 18.18 -32.85
N ASP A 26 -10.77 17.44 -31.79
CA ASP A 26 -10.83 17.97 -30.44
C ASP A 26 -9.71 17.36 -29.58
N ASP A 27 -8.81 18.26 -29.20
CA ASP A 27 -7.64 18.14 -28.36
C ASP A 27 -8.07 18.52 -26.93
N ASP A 28 -8.38 17.53 -26.09
CA ASP A 28 -8.75 17.76 -24.67
C ASP A 28 -7.49 18.00 -23.82
N THR A 29 -6.96 19.21 -23.91
CA THR A 29 -5.98 19.76 -22.97
C THR A 29 -6.67 20.11 -21.65
N TYR A 30 -6.38 19.32 -20.61
CA TYR A 30 -6.76 19.62 -19.22
C TYR A 30 -6.02 20.86 -18.73
N ASN A 31 -6.68 22.01 -18.78
CA ASN A 31 -6.16 23.27 -18.25
C ASN A 31 -6.69 23.49 -16.82
N ASN A 32 -5.86 23.22 -15.81
CA ASN A 32 -6.14 23.57 -14.42
C ASN A 32 -5.79 25.04 -14.16
N ASN A 33 -6.70 25.95 -14.49
CA ASN A 33 -6.68 27.31 -13.95
C ASN A 33 -7.66 27.36 -12.76
N TYR A 34 -7.13 27.34 -11.54
CA TYR A 34 -7.84 27.86 -10.39
C TYR A 34 -7.56 29.35 -10.31
N ASP A 35 -8.59 30.15 -10.56
CA ASP A 35 -8.59 31.59 -10.35
C ASP A 35 -8.36 31.92 -8.86
N ASP A 36 -7.22 32.54 -8.58
CA ASP A 36 -6.93 33.25 -7.33
C ASP A 36 -7.75 34.55 -7.35
N ASN A 37 -8.82 34.59 -6.56
CA ASN A 37 -9.48 35.86 -6.23
C ASN A 37 -8.65 36.58 -5.17
N SER A 38 -8.15 37.74 -5.58
CA SER A 38 -7.53 38.76 -4.76
C SER A 38 -8.40 39.18 -3.59
N ASP A 39 -7.83 39.21 -2.38
CA ASP A 39 -8.19 40.21 -1.39
C ASP A 39 -6.91 40.82 -0.81
N GLN A 40 -6.80 42.12 -1.06
CA GLN A 40 -5.84 43.02 -0.46
C GLN A 40 -6.24 43.22 1.01
N ASP A 41 -5.31 43.02 1.93
CA ASP A 41 -5.26 43.91 3.09
C ASP A 41 -3.82 44.11 3.55
N SER A 42 -3.47 45.39 3.57
CA SER A 42 -2.21 45.97 3.96
C SER A 42 -2.04 45.92 5.47
N ASP A 43 -0.89 45.46 5.96
CA ASP A 43 -0.28 46.10 7.13
C ASP A 43 1.25 46.02 7.07
N TYR A 44 1.82 47.22 7.05
CA TYR A 44 3.21 47.59 6.96
C TYR A 44 3.77 47.78 8.37
N ILE A 45 4.85 47.06 8.74
CA ILE A 45 5.69 47.40 9.91
C ILE A 45 7.17 47.16 9.54
N PRO A 46 8.09 48.10 9.84
CA PRO A 46 9.36 48.26 9.11
C PRO A 46 10.55 47.47 9.66
N GLU A 47 11.52 47.25 8.76
CA GLU A 47 12.87 46.76 8.99
C GLU A 47 13.63 47.57 10.06
N LYS A 48 14.42 46.86 10.87
CA LYS A 48 15.58 47.41 11.56
C LYS A 48 16.79 46.47 11.44
N ASP A 49 17.78 47.00 10.73
CA ASP A 49 19.22 46.91 10.95
C ASP A 49 19.91 45.55 11.23
N THR A 50 20.70 45.18 10.22
CA THR A 50 21.80 44.19 10.13
C THR A 50 22.82 44.22 11.29
N PRO A 51 23.70 43.21 11.44
CA PRO A 51 24.93 43.22 10.65
C PRO A 51 25.34 41.87 10.04
N SER A 52 25.89 42.01 8.84
CA SER A 52 26.71 41.05 8.12
C SER A 52 27.97 40.63 8.89
N TYR A 53 28.38 39.37 8.74
CA TYR A 53 29.77 38.96 8.89
C TYR A 53 30.13 37.93 7.81
N SER A 54 31.19 38.24 7.08
CA SER A 54 31.78 37.40 6.05
C SER A 54 32.98 36.61 6.58
N SER A 55 33.19 35.45 5.95
CA SER A 55 34.47 34.81 5.60
C SER A 55 35.46 34.34 6.69
N SER A 56 35.69 33.03 6.72
CA SER A 56 37.01 32.38 6.57
C SER A 56 36.79 30.86 6.62
N ALA A 57 36.95 30.11 5.53
CA ALA A 57 38.21 29.67 4.94
C ALA A 57 39.10 28.90 5.95
N PHE A 58 38.94 27.57 5.98
CA PHE A 58 40.04 26.66 6.30
C PHE A 58 40.15 25.63 5.17
N THR A 59 41.18 25.84 4.36
CA THR A 59 41.75 24.90 3.42
C THR A 59 42.74 24.00 4.15
N THR A 60 42.63 22.68 3.98
CA THR A 60 43.79 21.78 4.04
C THR A 60 43.72 20.82 2.87
N ASN A 61 44.85 20.78 2.15
CA ASN A 61 45.09 20.15 0.86
C ASN A 61 45.27 18.61 0.98
N PRO A 62 45.31 17.89 -0.16
CA PRO A 62 45.08 16.46 -0.29
C PRO A 62 46.35 15.62 -0.12
N ALA A 63 46.19 14.35 0.20
CA ALA A 63 47.24 13.35 0.05
C ALA A 63 46.66 12.06 -0.54
N GLU A 64 47.29 11.63 -1.63
CA GLU A 64 47.03 10.45 -2.44
C GLU A 64 47.16 9.15 -1.65
N GLN A 65 46.26 8.18 -1.90
CA GLN A 65 46.59 6.75 -1.88
C GLN A 65 45.59 5.94 -2.74
N THR A 66 46.16 5.05 -3.53
CA THR A 66 45.59 4.17 -4.57
C THR A 66 44.80 2.97 -3.99
N PRO A 67 44.12 2.14 -4.82
CA PRO A 67 42.81 1.56 -4.49
C PRO A 67 42.94 0.30 -3.64
N HIS A 68 42.12 0.23 -2.58
CA HIS A 68 41.94 -0.99 -1.80
C HIS A 68 40.50 -1.51 -1.93
N THR A 69 40.42 -2.69 -2.53
CA THR A 69 39.35 -3.67 -2.42
C THR A 69 39.14 -4.14 -0.97
N LEU A 70 37.91 -4.65 -0.70
CA LEU A 70 37.39 -5.30 0.53
C LEU A 70 36.67 -4.32 1.49
N LEU A 71 35.43 -4.56 1.92
CA LEU A 71 35.01 -5.72 2.71
C LEU A 71 33.51 -6.06 2.59
N ASN A 72 33.26 -7.37 2.65
CA ASN A 72 31.99 -8.09 2.72
C ASN A 72 31.02 -7.54 3.78
N GLY A 73 29.73 -7.47 3.42
CA GLY A 73 28.64 -7.35 4.40
C GLY A 73 28.61 -8.56 5.36
N PRO A 74 27.99 -8.41 6.55
CA PRO A 74 27.99 -9.46 7.57
C PRO A 74 27.29 -10.71 7.06
N GLN A 75 28.06 -11.80 6.89
CA GLN A 75 27.54 -13.16 6.85
C GLN A 75 26.94 -13.47 8.21
N TRP A 76 25.62 -13.38 8.33
CA TRP A 76 24.90 -13.87 9.50
C TRP A 76 24.87 -15.40 9.47
N GLN A 77 25.61 -16.02 10.40
CA GLN A 77 25.44 -17.44 10.69
C GLN A 77 24.02 -17.66 11.21
N LEU A 78 23.21 -18.30 10.38
CA LEU A 78 21.88 -18.79 10.71
C LEU A 78 21.95 -19.65 11.98
N ALA A 79 21.14 -19.31 12.97
CA ALA A 79 20.91 -20.17 14.12
C ALA A 79 20.43 -21.55 13.64
N ASN A 80 21.08 -22.60 14.14
CA ASN A 80 20.87 -23.99 13.80
C ASN A 80 19.36 -24.40 13.84
N PRO A 81 18.78 -24.97 12.77
CA PRO A 81 17.36 -25.35 12.69
C PRO A 81 16.87 -26.38 13.71
N GLU A 82 17.77 -27.05 14.44
CA GLU A 82 17.43 -28.14 15.37
C GLU A 82 16.89 -27.68 16.74
N ALA A 83 16.98 -26.39 17.09
CA ALA A 83 16.50 -25.89 18.37
C ALA A 83 14.95 -25.72 18.46
N ARG A 84 14.20 -25.95 17.37
CA ARG A 84 12.73 -25.80 17.33
C ARG A 84 11.93 -27.03 17.81
N ARG A 85 12.57 -28.10 18.33
CA ARG A 85 11.87 -29.31 18.82
C ARG A 85 12.34 -29.77 20.21
N ALA A 86 12.00 -29.06 21.28
CA ALA A 86 11.84 -29.66 22.61
C ALA A 86 11.25 -28.66 23.63
N ALA A 87 9.93 -28.62 23.76
CA ALA A 87 9.28 -28.15 24.99
C ALA A 87 7.88 -28.79 25.11
N LYS A 88 7.83 -30.09 25.39
CA LYS A 88 6.64 -30.70 26.03
C LYS A 88 6.80 -30.49 27.52
N VAL A 89 6.05 -29.55 28.10
CA VAL A 89 5.93 -29.40 29.56
C VAL A 89 4.62 -30.04 30.00
N ASP A 90 4.76 -31.08 30.81
CA ASP A 90 3.69 -31.89 31.41
C ASP A 90 3.04 -31.12 32.57
N TYR A 91 1.75 -30.79 32.45
CA TYR A 91 0.99 -30.06 33.47
C TYR A 91 0.43 -31.03 34.50
N ARG A 92 1.13 -31.23 35.63
CA ARG A 92 0.54 -31.81 36.85
C ARG A 92 0.07 -30.71 37.79
N LEU A 93 -1.25 -30.55 37.88
CA LEU A 93 -1.96 -29.67 38.82
C LEU A 93 -1.66 -30.04 40.29
N LYS A 94 -1.07 -29.13 41.06
CA LYS A 94 -1.07 -29.16 42.53
C LYS A 94 -2.22 -28.29 43.06
N LYS A 95 -3.10 -28.87 43.88
CA LYS A 95 -4.21 -28.18 44.56
C LYS A 95 -3.67 -27.19 45.61
N PRO A 96 -4.18 -25.95 45.70
CA PRO A 96 -3.88 -25.06 46.82
C PRO A 96 -4.80 -25.33 48.04
N GLY A 97 -4.19 -25.27 49.22
CA GLY A 97 -4.85 -25.46 50.52
C GLY A 97 -5.71 -24.27 50.97
N LYS A 98 -6.73 -24.55 51.78
CA LYS A 98 -7.68 -23.60 52.35
C LYS A 98 -7.04 -22.64 53.36
N PRO A 99 -7.37 -21.34 53.38
CA PRO A 99 -7.17 -20.48 54.54
C PRO A 99 -8.37 -20.53 55.50
N LYS A 100 -8.07 -20.36 56.79
CA LYS A 100 -8.98 -20.38 57.95
C LYS A 100 -9.75 -19.05 58.11
N THR A 101 -10.95 -19.17 58.68
CA THR A 101 -11.94 -18.14 59.03
C THR A 101 -11.66 -17.45 60.36
N THR A 102 -11.85 -16.12 60.43
CA THR A 102 -12.25 -15.27 61.58
C THR A 102 -12.41 -13.84 61.02
N SER A 103 -13.31 -12.92 61.39
CA SER A 103 -14.45 -12.81 62.29
C SER A 103 -15.09 -11.45 61.97
N THR A 104 -16.42 -11.42 61.96
CA THR A 104 -17.42 -10.31 61.99
C THR A 104 -17.02 -8.87 62.37
N ALA A 105 -17.56 -7.89 61.62
CA ALA A 105 -18.18 -6.65 62.14
C ALA A 105 -19.16 -6.02 61.11
N LYS A 106 -20.28 -5.46 61.61
CA LYS A 106 -21.48 -5.01 60.87
C LYS A 106 -21.53 -3.49 60.61
N LYS A 107 -22.22 -3.14 59.50
CA LYS A 107 -23.10 -1.96 59.22
C LYS A 107 -22.50 -0.54 59.17
N GLN A 108 -22.68 0.12 58.01
CA GLN A 108 -23.70 1.19 57.85
C GLN A 108 -23.96 1.52 56.36
N GLU A 109 -25.23 1.45 55.96
CA GLU A 109 -25.74 1.97 54.69
C GLU A 109 -25.85 3.50 54.74
N ARG A 110 -25.39 4.16 53.67
CA ARG A 110 -25.91 5.46 53.23
C ARG A 110 -26.17 5.39 51.73
N LYS A 111 -27.43 5.61 51.35
CA LYS A 111 -27.89 5.79 49.97
C LYS A 111 -27.52 7.19 49.50
N SER A 112 -26.91 7.30 48.33
CA SER A 112 -27.06 8.46 47.43
C SER A 112 -27.10 7.94 46.00
N ASN A 113 -28.16 8.32 45.29
CA ASN A 113 -28.35 8.08 43.86
C ASN A 113 -27.24 8.79 43.08
N ASP A 114 -26.56 8.05 42.20
CA ASP A 114 -26.00 8.53 40.94
C ASP A 114 -25.79 7.29 40.05
N ASP A 115 -26.86 6.90 39.35
CA ASP A 115 -26.85 5.87 38.31
C ASP A 115 -26.55 6.54 36.97
N CYS A 116 -25.40 6.21 36.37
CA CYS A 116 -25.22 6.06 34.91
C CYS A 116 -23.84 5.46 34.58
N ASN A 117 -23.87 4.30 33.92
CA ASN A 117 -22.81 3.68 33.10
C ASN A 117 -21.47 3.31 33.76
N ARG A 118 -21.47 2.15 34.43
CA ARG A 118 -20.26 1.34 34.63
C ARG A 118 -20.61 -0.12 34.31
N TRP A 119 -20.36 -0.53 33.06
CA TRP A 119 -20.57 -1.92 32.64
C TRP A 119 -19.46 -2.80 33.19
N ILE A 120 -19.78 -3.53 34.26
CA ILE A 120 -18.95 -4.62 34.80
C ILE A 120 -19.17 -5.83 33.90
N TRP A 121 -18.11 -6.35 33.29
CA TRP A 121 -18.13 -7.62 32.56
C TRP A 121 -18.45 -8.77 33.52
N GLU A 122 -19.70 -9.24 33.51
CA GLU A 122 -20.04 -10.55 34.09
C GLU A 122 -19.58 -11.65 33.13
N SER A 123 -18.52 -12.36 33.53
CA SER A 123 -18.10 -13.71 33.13
C SER A 123 -18.44 -14.15 31.68
N ALA A 124 -17.46 -14.08 30.79
CA ALA A 124 -17.52 -14.64 29.45
C ALA A 124 -17.99 -16.13 29.46
N PRO A 125 -18.95 -16.53 28.61
CA PRO A 125 -19.28 -17.93 28.45
C PRO A 125 -18.07 -18.68 27.89
N LYS A 126 -17.76 -19.84 28.47
CA LYS A 126 -16.68 -20.72 27.98
C LYS A 126 -16.89 -21.01 26.48
N PRO A 127 -15.85 -20.97 25.65
CA PRO A 127 -15.98 -21.30 24.23
C PRO A 127 -16.50 -22.73 24.10
N ARG A 128 -17.64 -22.88 23.42
CA ARG A 128 -18.08 -24.20 22.96
C ARG A 128 -17.08 -24.66 21.91
N ILE A 129 -16.32 -25.69 22.23
CA ILE A 129 -15.59 -26.48 21.24
C ILE A 129 -16.67 -27.08 20.33
N ILE A 130 -16.79 -26.56 19.12
CA ILE A 130 -17.53 -27.23 18.05
C ILE A 130 -16.62 -28.38 17.61
N ALA A 131 -16.89 -29.56 18.13
CA ALA A 131 -16.33 -30.80 17.61
C ALA A 131 -17.05 -31.14 16.30
N GLU A 132 -16.26 -31.61 15.34
CA GLU A 132 -16.65 -32.23 14.06
C GLU A 132 -17.12 -31.26 12.96
N PHE A 133 -16.13 -30.70 12.25
CA PHE A 133 -16.31 -30.31 10.86
C PHE A 133 -16.33 -31.58 10.00
N ASP A 134 -17.47 -31.83 9.38
CA ASP A 134 -17.66 -32.92 8.41
C ASP A 134 -16.85 -32.63 7.14
N HIS A 135 -15.90 -33.50 6.82
CA HIS A 135 -14.98 -33.37 5.69
C HIS A 135 -15.57 -33.79 4.33
N THR A 136 -16.89 -33.97 4.20
CA THR A 136 -17.47 -34.62 3.01
C THR A 136 -18.24 -33.73 2.03
N VAL A 137 -18.14 -32.39 2.12
CA VAL A 137 -18.74 -31.49 1.10
C VAL A 137 -17.71 -30.51 0.54
N LEU A 138 -16.73 -31.05 -0.19
CA LEU A 138 -15.94 -30.32 -1.19
C LEU A 138 -16.14 -31.01 -2.54
N GLY A 139 -17.28 -30.72 -3.16
CA GLY A 139 -17.53 -30.99 -4.58
C GLY A 139 -17.36 -29.71 -5.38
N SER A 140 -16.29 -29.66 -6.18
CA SER A 140 -16.02 -28.77 -7.31
C SER A 140 -16.06 -27.24 -7.10
N ALA A 141 -14.88 -26.63 -6.91
CA ALA A 141 -14.31 -25.57 -7.78
C ALA A 141 -13.03 -24.97 -7.14
N SER A 142 -12.12 -24.50 -8.00
CA SER A 142 -10.75 -24.00 -7.72
C SER A 142 -9.69 -25.08 -7.46
N GLN A 143 -9.19 -25.65 -8.55
CA GLN A 143 -7.86 -26.29 -8.55
C GLN A 143 -6.77 -25.21 -8.55
N PRO A 144 -5.65 -25.40 -7.82
CA PRO A 144 -4.45 -24.62 -8.03
C PRO A 144 -3.86 -24.95 -9.41
N LEU A 145 -3.44 -23.95 -10.17
CA LEU A 145 -2.63 -24.13 -11.38
C LEU A 145 -1.24 -24.65 -10.97
N SER A 146 -1.12 -25.96 -10.75
CA SER A 146 0.16 -26.64 -10.57
C SER A 146 0.59 -27.26 -11.90
N ASN A 147 1.33 -26.51 -12.72
CA ASN A 147 2.12 -27.07 -13.81
C ASN A 147 3.61 -26.89 -13.49
N MET A 148 4.15 -27.71 -12.58
CA MET A 148 5.57 -28.03 -12.59
C MET A 148 5.77 -29.40 -13.24
N ARG A 149 6.34 -29.42 -14.44
CA ARG A 149 6.88 -30.64 -15.05
C ARG A 149 8.35 -30.76 -14.67
N THR A 150 8.68 -31.79 -13.90
CA THR A 150 10.03 -32.33 -13.75
C THR A 150 10.54 -32.91 -15.09
N PRO A 151 11.79 -32.67 -15.52
CA PRO A 151 12.34 -33.30 -16.72
C PRO A 151 12.76 -34.75 -16.45
N GLY A 152 12.08 -35.70 -17.09
CA GLY A 152 12.52 -37.09 -17.19
C GLY A 152 13.45 -37.27 -18.39
N TYR A 153 14.71 -37.64 -18.11
CA TYR A 153 15.71 -38.07 -19.09
C TYR A 153 15.47 -39.53 -19.51
N ILE A 154 15.29 -39.79 -20.81
CA ILE A 154 15.53 -41.09 -21.47
C ILE A 154 16.12 -40.82 -22.86
N PRO A 155 17.23 -41.47 -23.27
CA PRO A 155 17.99 -41.12 -24.47
C PRO A 155 17.44 -41.78 -25.73
N SER A 156 17.31 -41.01 -26.81
CA SER A 156 17.22 -41.55 -28.16
C SER A 156 18.28 -40.89 -29.05
N ASN A 157 19.28 -41.69 -29.43
CA ASN A 157 20.27 -41.35 -30.45
C ASN A 157 19.58 -41.18 -31.82
N GLY A 158 19.79 -40.01 -32.44
CA GLY A 158 19.45 -39.68 -33.83
C GLY A 158 20.23 -38.42 -34.26
N PRO A 159 20.69 -38.30 -35.51
CA PRO A 159 22.05 -37.88 -35.83
C PRO A 159 22.27 -36.36 -35.81
N ALA A 160 23.53 -36.03 -35.53
CA ALA A 160 24.11 -34.70 -35.57
C ALA A 160 23.83 -33.96 -36.89
N ASN A 161 23.37 -32.71 -36.77
CA ASN A 161 24.00 -31.56 -37.42
C ASN A 161 23.37 -30.25 -36.90
N ASN A 162 24.22 -29.39 -36.33
CA ASN A 162 24.12 -27.94 -36.20
C ASN A 162 22.74 -27.32 -35.94
N ILE A 163 22.45 -27.02 -34.67
CA ILE A 163 21.87 -25.74 -34.30
C ILE A 163 22.78 -25.16 -33.20
N VAL A 164 23.64 -24.24 -33.61
CA VAL A 164 24.18 -23.21 -32.73
C VAL A 164 22.94 -22.57 -32.09
N GLN A 165 22.81 -22.57 -30.75
CA GLN A 165 21.82 -21.72 -30.10
C GLN A 165 22.06 -20.32 -30.65
N GLU A 166 21.12 -19.81 -31.44
CA GLU A 166 21.16 -18.44 -31.92
C GLU A 166 21.30 -17.57 -30.68
N TYR A 167 22.45 -16.92 -30.57
CA TYR A 167 22.65 -15.84 -29.64
C TYR A 167 21.66 -14.76 -30.09
N LEU A 168 20.50 -14.68 -29.44
CA LEU A 168 19.54 -13.62 -29.69
C LEU A 168 20.25 -12.30 -29.48
N SER A 169 20.15 -11.44 -30.47
CA SER A 169 20.85 -10.16 -30.49
C SER A 169 20.38 -9.32 -29.30
N PRO A 170 21.26 -8.58 -28.61
CA PRO A 170 20.86 -7.53 -27.66
C PRO A 170 20.02 -6.40 -28.29
N ASP A 171 19.70 -6.50 -29.59
CA ASP A 171 18.86 -5.57 -30.36
C ASP A 171 17.39 -6.02 -30.53
N ASP A 172 16.95 -7.15 -29.95
CA ASP A 172 15.52 -7.52 -29.93
C ASP A 172 14.76 -6.64 -28.92
N ALA A 173 14.53 -5.40 -29.35
CA ALA A 173 13.95 -4.33 -28.55
C ALA A 173 12.67 -4.76 -27.84
N TYR A 174 12.55 -4.37 -26.57
CA TYR A 174 11.27 -4.30 -25.88
C TYR A 174 10.25 -3.55 -26.75
N PRO A 175 8.95 -3.86 -26.62
CA PRO A 175 7.91 -3.09 -27.31
C PRO A 175 8.15 -1.60 -27.08
N ALA A 176 8.27 -0.84 -28.17
CA ALA A 176 8.58 0.59 -28.12
C ALA A 176 7.44 1.39 -27.46
N SER A 177 6.24 0.81 -27.37
CA SER A 177 5.07 1.40 -26.75
C SER A 177 4.15 0.35 -26.12
N PHE A 178 3.29 0.80 -25.19
CA PHE A 178 2.19 0.00 -24.68
C PHE A 178 1.23 -0.50 -25.79
N GLN A 179 1.07 0.22 -26.91
CA GLN A 179 0.19 -0.24 -27.99
C GLN A 179 0.77 -1.47 -28.69
N ASP A 180 2.08 -1.48 -28.91
CA ASP A 180 2.78 -2.63 -29.47
C ASP A 180 2.68 -3.83 -28.52
N PHE A 181 2.91 -3.61 -27.23
CA PHE A 181 2.73 -4.65 -26.21
C PHE A 181 1.30 -5.15 -26.14
N LYS A 182 0.31 -4.26 -26.22
CA LYS A 182 -1.12 -4.64 -26.15
C LYS A 182 -1.53 -5.54 -27.32
N ALA A 183 -0.96 -5.32 -28.50
CA ALA A 183 -1.22 -6.09 -29.71
C ALA A 183 -0.61 -7.51 -29.69
N MET A 184 0.35 -7.77 -28.79
CA MET A 184 0.95 -9.09 -28.59
C MET A 184 -0.06 -10.09 -28.01
N THR A 185 0.19 -11.37 -28.29
CA THR A 185 -0.46 -12.50 -27.63
C THR A 185 -0.07 -12.57 -26.15
N ASP A 186 -0.86 -13.28 -25.35
CA ASP A 186 -0.57 -13.42 -23.91
C ASP A 186 0.77 -14.14 -23.66
N ALA A 187 1.15 -15.08 -24.53
CA ALA A 187 2.42 -15.79 -24.43
C ALA A 187 3.62 -14.85 -24.66
N GLU A 188 3.54 -13.99 -25.68
CA GLU A 188 4.57 -12.99 -25.98
C GLU A 188 4.68 -11.95 -24.86
N LYS A 189 3.55 -11.50 -24.29
CA LYS A 189 3.55 -10.58 -23.14
C LYS A 189 4.27 -11.18 -21.93
N ILE A 190 3.99 -12.45 -21.63
CA ILE A 190 4.65 -13.19 -20.55
C ILE A 190 6.17 -13.25 -20.80
N GLU A 191 6.58 -13.56 -22.04
CA GLU A 191 7.99 -13.65 -22.41
C GLU A 191 8.73 -12.31 -22.27
N VAL A 192 8.10 -11.21 -22.69
CA VAL A 192 8.64 -9.85 -22.52
C VAL A 192 8.88 -9.53 -21.05
N ILE A 193 7.88 -9.74 -20.19
CA ILE A 193 8.00 -9.43 -18.75
C ILE A 193 8.99 -10.40 -18.09
N ALA A 194 9.00 -11.69 -18.47
CA ALA A 194 9.94 -12.67 -17.92
C ALA A 194 11.39 -12.34 -18.27
N ARG A 195 11.66 -11.91 -19.51
CA ARG A 195 12.98 -11.47 -19.95
C ARG A 195 13.44 -10.24 -19.18
N GLU A 196 12.57 -9.26 -18.98
CA GLU A 196 12.90 -8.06 -18.20
C GLU A 196 13.19 -8.40 -16.74
N ALA A 197 12.38 -9.28 -16.15
CA ALA A 197 12.61 -9.79 -14.80
C ALA A 197 13.96 -10.51 -14.69
N GLU A 198 14.35 -11.32 -15.68
CA GLU A 198 15.64 -12.00 -15.72
C GLU A 198 16.81 -11.02 -15.89
N GLU A 199 16.72 -10.08 -16.83
CA GLU A 199 17.73 -9.05 -17.11
C GLU A 199 17.98 -8.16 -15.88
N HIS A 200 16.94 -7.86 -15.10
CA HIS A 200 17.04 -7.10 -13.85
C HIS A 200 17.23 -7.97 -12.59
N GLY A 201 17.44 -9.28 -12.73
CA GLY A 201 17.79 -10.17 -11.62
C GLY A 201 16.68 -10.38 -10.59
N LEU A 202 15.41 -10.33 -11.01
CA LEU A 202 14.26 -10.56 -10.14
C LEU A 202 14.12 -12.06 -9.83
N GLU A 203 14.68 -12.47 -8.70
CA GLU A 203 14.54 -13.81 -8.14
C GLU A 203 13.56 -13.84 -6.96
N ARG A 204 12.93 -14.99 -6.73
CA ARG A 204 12.20 -15.22 -5.48
C ARG A 204 13.18 -15.10 -4.29
N PRO A 205 12.79 -14.42 -3.20
CA PRO A 205 13.66 -14.25 -2.06
C PRO A 205 14.08 -15.58 -1.43
N LYS A 206 15.33 -15.63 -0.97
CA LYS A 206 15.91 -16.81 -0.32
C LYS A 206 15.71 -16.72 1.18
N GLY A 207 14.86 -17.59 1.72
CA GLY A 207 14.65 -17.76 3.17
C GLY A 207 13.38 -17.13 3.72
N TRP A 208 12.56 -16.46 2.89
CA TRP A 208 11.21 -16.04 3.24
C TRP A 208 10.30 -16.07 2.01
N ASN A 209 8.99 -16.22 2.23
CA ASN A 209 7.98 -16.24 1.17
C ASN A 209 7.10 -15.00 1.25
N VAL A 210 6.82 -14.40 0.08
CA VAL A 210 5.94 -13.24 -0.06
C VAL A 210 4.69 -13.66 -0.83
N SER A 211 3.51 -13.22 -0.38
CA SER A 211 2.28 -13.32 -1.17
C SER A 211 1.61 -11.98 -1.39
N PHE A 212 0.99 -11.83 -2.56
CA PHE A 212 0.27 -10.64 -3.00
C PHE A 212 -1.20 -10.97 -3.23
N HIS A 213 -2.08 -10.31 -2.47
CA HIS A 213 -3.51 -10.58 -2.43
C HIS A 213 -4.26 -9.42 -3.03
N TYR A 214 -4.92 -9.65 -4.14
CA TYR A 214 -5.61 -8.60 -4.86
C TYR A 214 -6.80 -9.18 -5.63
N ASN A 215 -7.97 -8.52 -5.52
CA ASN A 215 -9.14 -8.86 -6.31
C ASN A 215 -9.42 -7.75 -7.34
N PRO A 216 -9.44 -8.04 -8.65
CA PRO A 216 -9.59 -7.03 -9.67
C PRO A 216 -10.91 -6.28 -9.71
N HIS A 217 -11.96 -6.85 -9.14
CA HIS A 217 -13.25 -6.18 -9.08
C HIS A 217 -13.24 -4.95 -8.17
N VAL A 218 -12.26 -4.81 -7.27
CA VAL A 218 -12.17 -3.63 -6.38
C VAL A 218 -11.92 -2.35 -7.19
N GLU A 219 -11.24 -2.47 -8.33
CA GLU A 219 -10.80 -1.35 -9.16
C GLU A 219 -11.94 -0.62 -9.88
N TYR A 220 -13.10 -1.29 -10.05
CA TYR A 220 -14.25 -0.74 -10.77
C TYR A 220 -15.06 0.29 -9.97
N HIS A 221 -14.77 0.43 -8.68
CA HIS A 221 -15.53 1.29 -7.78
C HIS A 221 -15.10 2.76 -7.90
N HIS A 222 -16.06 3.67 -7.76
CA HIS A 222 -15.83 5.10 -7.89
C HIS A 222 -16.69 5.88 -6.88
N PHE A 223 -16.02 6.61 -5.98
CA PHE A 223 -16.67 7.32 -4.86
C PHE A 223 -17.45 8.59 -5.30
N GLY A 224 -17.29 9.01 -6.55
CA GLY A 224 -17.85 10.25 -7.08
C GLY A 224 -16.79 11.06 -7.83
N SER A 225 -17.22 11.88 -8.81
CA SER A 225 -16.31 12.60 -9.72
C SER A 225 -15.34 13.51 -8.98
N SER A 226 -15.83 14.30 -8.02
CA SER A 226 -15.04 15.21 -7.19
C SER A 226 -14.40 14.55 -5.96
N HIS A 227 -14.73 13.29 -5.66
CA HIS A 227 -14.26 12.65 -4.44
C HIS A 227 -12.77 12.27 -4.52
N PRO A 228 -11.94 12.58 -3.51
CA PRO A 228 -10.49 12.36 -3.58
C PRO A 228 -10.08 10.88 -3.53
N MET A 229 -10.81 10.03 -2.82
CA MET A 229 -10.57 8.58 -2.86
C MET A 229 -10.87 8.02 -4.26
N LYS A 230 -9.81 7.57 -4.95
CA LYS A 230 -9.90 6.94 -6.27
C LYS A 230 -9.37 5.50 -6.20
N PRO A 231 -10.24 4.47 -6.17
CA PRO A 231 -9.80 3.06 -6.23
C PRO A 231 -8.93 2.73 -7.45
N TRP A 232 -9.02 3.51 -8.53
CA TRP A 232 -8.14 3.43 -9.70
C TRP A 232 -6.63 3.47 -9.40
N ARG A 233 -6.21 4.03 -8.24
CA ARG A 233 -4.81 3.95 -7.79
C ARG A 233 -4.32 2.49 -7.63
N LEU A 234 -5.24 1.56 -7.33
CA LEU A 234 -4.96 0.12 -7.24
C LEU A 234 -4.66 -0.46 -8.63
N THR A 235 -5.38 -0.01 -9.67
CA THR A 235 -5.07 -0.35 -11.07
C THR A 235 -3.66 0.07 -11.41
N LEU A 236 -3.30 1.34 -11.18
CA LEU A 236 -1.96 1.83 -11.47
C LEU A 236 -0.87 1.04 -10.71
N THR A 237 -1.10 0.76 -9.42
CA THR A 237 -0.18 -0.01 -8.58
C THR A 237 0.05 -1.41 -9.13
N LYS A 238 -1.03 -2.16 -9.36
CA LYS A 238 -0.96 -3.52 -9.92
C LYS A 238 -0.23 -3.51 -11.25
N GLN A 239 -0.57 -2.59 -12.14
CA GLN A 239 0.05 -2.56 -13.46
C GLN A 239 1.56 -2.27 -13.40
N LEU A 240 2.02 -1.43 -12.47
CA LEU A 240 3.46 -1.28 -12.22
C LEU A 240 4.09 -2.57 -11.68
N VAL A 241 3.48 -3.20 -10.67
CA VAL A 241 3.98 -4.45 -10.07
C VAL A 241 4.12 -5.55 -11.13
N LEU A 242 3.12 -5.71 -12.00
CA LEU A 242 3.14 -6.70 -13.08
C LEU A 242 4.14 -6.31 -14.18
N ALA A 243 4.17 -5.04 -14.61
CA ALA A 243 5.05 -4.60 -15.69
C ALA A 243 6.53 -4.74 -15.32
N TYR A 244 6.90 -4.46 -14.06
CA TYR A 244 8.26 -4.70 -13.55
C TYR A 244 8.58 -6.19 -13.38
N GLY A 245 7.63 -7.12 -13.53
CA GLY A 245 7.87 -8.55 -13.35
C GLY A 245 7.99 -9.00 -11.89
N LEU A 246 7.56 -8.17 -10.92
CA LEU A 246 7.60 -8.55 -9.50
C LEU A 246 6.75 -9.79 -9.21
N GLU A 247 5.78 -10.13 -10.06
CA GLU A 247 4.96 -11.33 -9.93
C GLU A 247 5.78 -12.64 -9.91
N TYR A 248 6.94 -12.68 -10.56
CA TYR A 248 7.83 -13.85 -10.56
C TYR A 248 8.50 -14.09 -9.20
N THR A 249 8.55 -13.07 -8.34
CA THR A 249 9.24 -13.10 -7.05
C THR A 249 8.32 -13.49 -5.88
N MET A 250 7.02 -13.65 -6.11
CA MET A 250 6.01 -13.86 -5.05
C MET A 250 4.86 -14.77 -5.48
N ASP A 251 3.96 -15.12 -4.56
CA ASP A 251 2.73 -15.87 -4.86
C ASP A 251 1.54 -14.93 -5.00
N LEU A 252 0.79 -15.05 -6.11
CA LEU A 252 -0.36 -14.20 -6.38
C LEU A 252 -1.65 -14.93 -5.98
N PHE A 253 -2.52 -14.24 -5.27
CA PHE A 253 -3.84 -14.72 -4.88
C PHE A 253 -4.91 -13.75 -5.34
N GLU A 254 -5.97 -14.30 -5.93
CA GLU A 254 -7.22 -13.58 -6.20
C GLU A 254 -8.25 -13.94 -5.11
N PRO A 255 -8.41 -13.10 -4.07
CA PRO A 255 -9.24 -13.45 -2.92
C PRO A 255 -10.72 -13.29 -3.23
N ARG A 256 -11.56 -14.13 -2.65
CA ARG A 256 -13.02 -13.91 -2.68
C ARG A 256 -13.41 -12.69 -1.84
N PRO A 257 -14.59 -12.09 -2.08
CA PRO A 257 -15.17 -11.13 -1.14
C PRO A 257 -15.35 -11.76 0.26
N ALA A 258 -15.15 -10.95 1.30
CA ALA A 258 -15.51 -11.28 2.67
C ALA A 258 -17.03 -11.48 2.78
N ASN A 259 -17.44 -12.48 3.53
CA ASN A 259 -18.86 -12.70 3.82
C ASN A 259 -19.29 -11.89 5.04
N PHE A 260 -20.62 -11.77 5.24
CA PHE A 260 -21.20 -10.99 6.33
C PHE A 260 -20.66 -11.37 7.73
N ASN A 261 -20.43 -12.66 8.00
CA ASN A 261 -19.96 -13.10 9.31
C ASN A 261 -18.49 -12.74 9.55
N GLU A 262 -17.67 -12.66 8.49
CA GLU A 262 -16.29 -12.19 8.60
C GLU A 262 -16.23 -10.71 8.91
N LEU A 263 -17.08 -9.91 8.26
CA LEU A 263 -17.23 -8.48 8.57
C LEU A 263 -17.73 -8.28 10.02
N ALA A 264 -18.64 -9.15 10.47
CA ALA A 264 -19.22 -9.15 11.82
C ALA A 264 -18.28 -9.67 12.92
N ILE A 265 -17.02 -10.02 12.60
CA ILE A 265 -15.99 -10.25 13.63
C ILE A 265 -15.76 -8.99 14.47
N PHE A 266 -15.90 -7.81 13.85
CA PHE A 266 -15.76 -6.52 14.52
C PHE A 266 -17.05 -5.69 14.50
N HIS A 267 -17.65 -5.52 13.32
CA HIS A 267 -18.74 -4.57 13.15
C HIS A 267 -20.07 -5.06 13.72
N ASP A 268 -20.88 -4.11 14.17
CA ASP A 268 -22.25 -4.40 14.60
C ASP A 268 -23.08 -4.94 13.43
N ARG A 269 -23.90 -5.97 13.70
CA ARG A 269 -24.69 -6.64 12.66
C ARG A 269 -25.74 -5.71 12.07
N GLU A 270 -26.27 -4.79 12.86
CA GLU A 270 -27.22 -3.77 12.45
C GLU A 270 -26.58 -2.79 11.46
N TYR A 271 -25.35 -2.33 11.75
CA TYR A 271 -24.57 -1.48 10.85
C TYR A 271 -24.30 -2.19 9.52
N LEU A 272 -23.83 -3.45 9.56
CA LEU A 272 -23.57 -4.24 8.35
C LEU A 272 -24.85 -4.51 7.56
N SER A 273 -25.98 -4.77 8.23
CA SER A 273 -27.26 -4.96 7.52
C SER A 273 -27.74 -3.69 6.84
N TYR A 274 -27.41 -2.50 7.39
CA TYR A 274 -27.70 -1.24 6.74
C TYR A 274 -26.77 -1.03 5.54
N LEU A 275 -25.45 -1.18 5.75
CA LEU A 275 -24.42 -1.05 4.73
C LEU A 275 -24.63 -1.99 3.54
N SER A 276 -25.15 -3.20 3.77
CA SER A 276 -25.42 -4.17 2.70
C SER A 276 -26.64 -3.82 1.84
N LYS A 277 -27.48 -2.89 2.28
CA LYS A 277 -28.76 -2.53 1.63
C LYS A 277 -28.74 -1.13 1.04
N ILE A 278 -27.91 -0.22 1.57
CA ILE A 278 -27.85 1.16 1.10
C ILE A 278 -27.32 1.23 -0.34
N THR A 279 -28.02 1.98 -1.18
CA THR A 279 -27.67 2.28 -2.57
C THR A 279 -27.96 3.74 -2.87
N PRO A 280 -27.40 4.34 -3.93
CA PRO A 280 -27.74 5.72 -4.29
C PRO A 280 -29.24 5.96 -4.50
N GLN A 281 -29.99 4.94 -4.93
CA GLN A 281 -31.43 5.05 -5.21
C GLN A 281 -32.30 4.99 -3.96
N ASN A 282 -31.84 4.35 -2.88
CA ASN A 282 -32.59 4.27 -1.62
C ASN A 282 -31.97 5.11 -0.49
N ALA A 283 -30.86 5.81 -0.75
CA ALA A 283 -30.26 6.75 0.19
C ALA A 283 -31.28 7.83 0.57
N GLN A 284 -31.47 8.01 1.88
CA GLN A 284 -32.34 9.03 2.47
C GLN A 284 -31.49 9.90 3.40
N PRO A 285 -30.89 11.01 2.92
CA PRO A 285 -30.01 11.85 3.74
C PRO A 285 -30.66 12.41 5.01
N ASP A 286 -31.99 12.55 5.02
CA ASP A 286 -32.78 13.02 6.16
C ASP A 286 -33.06 11.93 7.21
N ASP A 287 -32.75 10.65 6.92
CA ASP A 287 -32.94 9.55 7.87
C ASP A 287 -31.92 9.65 9.02
N PRO A 288 -32.36 9.64 10.30
CA PRO A 288 -31.45 9.61 11.43
C PRO A 288 -30.41 8.46 11.37
N GLN A 289 -30.75 7.30 10.80
CA GLN A 289 -29.81 6.19 10.63
C GLN A 289 -28.72 6.52 9.62
N TYR A 290 -29.02 7.29 8.58
CA TYR A 290 -28.06 7.71 7.57
C TYR A 290 -26.93 8.54 8.19
N ILE A 291 -27.30 9.49 9.06
CA ILE A 291 -26.35 10.32 9.82
C ILE A 291 -25.64 9.47 10.89
N THR A 292 -26.38 8.64 11.64
CA THR A 292 -25.83 7.79 12.71
C THR A 292 -24.73 6.85 12.21
N TYR A 293 -24.87 6.33 10.99
CA TYR A 293 -23.92 5.42 10.37
C TYR A 293 -22.83 6.11 9.54
N GLY A 294 -22.80 7.44 9.52
CA GLY A 294 -21.68 8.22 8.97
C GLY A 294 -21.77 8.53 7.48
N PHE A 295 -22.95 8.42 6.87
CA PHE A 295 -23.14 8.77 5.46
C PHE A 295 -23.52 10.24 5.23
N GLY A 296 -23.76 11.00 6.31
CA GLY A 296 -24.13 12.41 6.29
C GLY A 296 -23.45 13.21 7.41
N GLY A 297 -23.86 14.47 7.59
CA GLY A 297 -23.25 15.41 8.56
C GLY A 297 -22.33 16.43 7.89
N GLU A 298 -21.65 17.24 8.71
CA GLU A 298 -20.84 18.39 8.24
C GLU A 298 -19.62 17.99 7.38
N SER A 299 -19.07 16.79 7.56
CA SER A 299 -17.94 16.29 6.75
C SER A 299 -18.37 15.75 5.38
N ASN A 300 -19.50 15.04 5.35
CA ASN A 300 -20.05 14.27 4.22
C ASN A 300 -18.95 13.54 3.40
N ASP A 301 -18.03 12.91 4.12
CA ASP A 301 -16.81 12.32 3.57
C ASP A 301 -17.01 10.87 3.14
N CYS A 302 -18.02 10.15 3.64
CA CYS A 302 -18.29 8.76 3.24
C CYS A 302 -19.54 8.66 2.36
N PRO A 303 -19.45 8.91 1.03
CA PRO A 303 -20.61 8.91 0.14
C PRO A 303 -21.21 7.51 -0.03
N VAL A 304 -22.49 7.46 -0.40
CA VAL A 304 -23.11 6.24 -0.95
C VAL A 304 -22.84 6.20 -2.45
N PHE A 305 -22.28 5.10 -2.95
CA PHE A 305 -22.02 4.88 -4.38
C PHE A 305 -22.43 3.46 -4.81
N ASP A 306 -22.63 3.28 -6.12
CA ASP A 306 -23.00 1.97 -6.68
C ASP A 306 -21.90 0.94 -6.42
N GLY A 307 -22.29 -0.21 -5.86
CA GLY A 307 -21.34 -1.28 -5.51
C GLY A 307 -20.65 -1.11 -4.16
N LEU A 308 -21.06 -0.16 -3.30
CA LEU A 308 -20.45 0.04 -1.97
C LEU A 308 -20.29 -1.25 -1.15
N TRP A 309 -21.32 -2.09 -1.05
CA TRP A 309 -21.21 -3.38 -0.35
C TRP A 309 -20.17 -4.33 -0.98
N ASN A 310 -20.10 -4.33 -2.31
CA ASN A 310 -19.14 -5.13 -3.05
C ASN A 310 -17.71 -4.63 -2.77
N TYR A 311 -17.48 -3.32 -2.85
CA TYR A 311 -16.22 -2.66 -2.51
C TYR A 311 -15.71 -3.07 -1.12
N VAL A 312 -16.53 -2.93 -0.08
CA VAL A 312 -16.12 -3.23 1.30
C VAL A 312 -15.85 -4.71 1.54
N SER A 313 -16.61 -5.58 0.87
CA SER A 313 -16.41 -7.02 0.94
C SER A 313 -15.11 -7.43 0.24
N LEU A 314 -14.76 -6.80 -0.89
CA LEU A 314 -13.58 -7.13 -1.68
C LEU A 314 -12.27 -6.81 -0.97
N TYR A 315 -12.07 -5.57 -0.50
CA TYR A 315 -10.81 -5.24 0.18
C TYR A 315 -10.65 -6.01 1.49
N THR A 316 -11.76 -6.22 2.22
CA THR A 316 -11.72 -6.98 3.48
C THR A 316 -11.43 -8.46 3.22
N GLY A 317 -11.97 -9.03 2.14
CA GLY A 317 -11.70 -10.40 1.73
C GLY A 317 -10.22 -10.62 1.39
N ALA A 318 -9.59 -9.66 0.71
CA ALA A 318 -8.17 -9.68 0.43
C ALA A 318 -7.31 -9.59 1.71
N THR A 319 -7.67 -8.71 2.65
CA THR A 319 -6.99 -8.61 3.94
C THR A 319 -7.13 -9.91 4.75
N CYS A 320 -8.31 -10.53 4.76
CA CYS A 320 -8.51 -11.82 5.42
C CYS A 320 -7.68 -12.93 4.78
N SER A 321 -7.63 -12.99 3.43
CA SER A 321 -6.80 -13.94 2.68
C SER A 321 -5.31 -13.82 3.01
N ALA A 322 -4.79 -12.58 3.01
CA ALA A 322 -3.42 -12.29 3.42
C ALA A 322 -3.16 -12.75 4.86
N THR A 323 -4.09 -12.47 5.77
CA THR A 323 -4.02 -12.86 7.19
C THR A 323 -4.00 -14.38 7.36
N TRP A 324 -4.85 -15.12 6.64
CA TRP A 324 -4.85 -16.59 6.69
C TRP A 324 -3.56 -17.18 6.11
N ASN A 325 -2.93 -16.56 5.11
CA ASN A 325 -1.63 -17.02 4.63
C ASN A 325 -0.54 -16.90 5.71
N LEU A 326 -0.54 -15.82 6.49
CA LEU A 326 0.38 -15.67 7.63
C LEU A 326 0.09 -16.72 8.72
N LEU A 327 -1.18 -16.85 9.13
CA LEU A 327 -1.60 -17.80 10.18
C LEU A 327 -1.27 -19.26 9.82
N ASN A 328 -1.40 -19.62 8.54
CA ASN A 328 -1.13 -20.96 8.05
C ASN A 328 0.33 -21.17 7.61
N SER A 329 1.23 -20.21 7.91
CA SER A 329 2.65 -20.27 7.52
C SER A 329 2.87 -20.50 6.01
N ARG A 330 1.95 -19.99 5.18
CA ARG A 330 2.08 -19.98 3.71
C ARG A 330 2.87 -18.78 3.21
N SER A 331 3.01 -17.75 4.04
CA SER A 331 3.81 -16.58 3.75
C SER A 331 4.44 -16.05 5.02
N ASP A 332 5.63 -15.48 4.87
CA ASP A 332 6.28 -14.69 5.92
C ASP A 332 5.86 -13.22 5.80
N ILE A 333 5.62 -12.75 4.57
CA ILE A 333 5.07 -11.43 4.26
C ILE A 333 3.83 -11.61 3.38
N ALA A 334 2.72 -10.97 3.73
CA ALA A 334 1.50 -10.96 2.92
C ALA A 334 1.07 -9.52 2.65
N ILE A 335 0.79 -9.20 1.39
CA ILE A 335 0.52 -7.84 0.92
C ILE A 335 -0.93 -7.73 0.42
N ASN A 336 -1.67 -6.72 0.88
CA ASN A 336 -2.94 -6.29 0.30
C ASN A 336 -3.06 -4.76 0.23
N TRP A 337 -2.76 -4.17 -0.93
CA TRP A 337 -2.86 -2.72 -1.13
C TRP A 337 -4.29 -2.16 -1.15
N SER A 338 -5.31 -3.00 -1.33
CA SER A 338 -6.71 -2.53 -1.35
C SER A 338 -7.28 -2.23 0.03
N GLY A 339 -6.70 -2.82 1.09
CA GLY A 339 -7.12 -2.65 2.48
C GLY A 339 -6.47 -1.46 3.17
N GLY A 340 -6.44 -1.49 4.50
CA GLY A 340 -5.86 -0.43 5.32
C GLY A 340 -6.83 0.71 5.65
N LEU A 341 -8.13 0.45 5.65
CA LEU A 341 -9.15 1.47 5.88
C LEU A 341 -9.34 1.73 7.39
N HIS A 342 -8.37 2.44 7.97
CA HIS A 342 -8.16 2.55 9.42
C HIS A 342 -9.14 3.44 10.20
N HIS A 343 -9.92 4.31 9.54
CA HIS A 343 -10.82 5.25 10.22
C HIS A 343 -12.18 4.67 10.61
N ALA A 344 -12.60 3.57 9.96
CA ALA A 344 -13.91 2.97 10.19
C ALA A 344 -14.04 2.53 11.66
N LYS A 345 -15.15 2.90 12.30
CA LYS A 345 -15.46 2.50 13.68
C LYS A 345 -16.32 1.25 13.68
N LYS A 346 -16.67 0.77 14.88
CA LYS A 346 -17.49 -0.44 15.04
C LYS A 346 -18.84 -0.36 14.31
N ASN A 347 -19.47 0.81 14.30
CA ASN A 347 -20.80 1.04 13.72
C ASN A 347 -20.92 2.40 13.00
N LEU A 348 -19.81 2.97 12.53
CA LEU A 348 -19.78 4.31 11.93
C LEU A 348 -18.73 4.34 10.82
N ALA A 349 -19.16 4.75 9.63
CA ALA A 349 -18.24 5.11 8.55
C ALA A 349 -17.57 6.46 8.86
N SER A 350 -16.29 6.60 8.56
CA SER A 350 -15.51 7.80 8.82
C SER A 350 -14.27 7.85 7.94
N GLY A 351 -13.86 9.01 7.45
CA GLY A 351 -12.59 9.19 6.74
C GLY A 351 -12.45 8.30 5.50
N PHE A 352 -13.49 8.22 4.67
CA PHE A 352 -13.57 7.32 3.50
C PHE A 352 -13.64 5.82 3.83
N CYS A 353 -13.68 5.45 5.11
CA CYS A 353 -13.63 4.07 5.59
C CYS A 353 -14.99 3.61 6.11
N TYR A 354 -15.48 2.47 5.60
CA TYR A 354 -16.78 1.89 5.98
C TYR A 354 -16.62 0.61 6.82
N VAL A 355 -15.70 -0.27 6.43
CA VAL A 355 -15.33 -1.46 7.20
C VAL A 355 -13.85 -1.35 7.57
N ASN A 356 -13.54 -1.68 8.82
CA ASN A 356 -12.17 -1.72 9.32
C ASN A 356 -11.59 -3.12 9.14
N ASP A 357 -11.01 -3.36 7.96
CA ASP A 357 -10.38 -4.63 7.61
C ASP A 357 -9.17 -4.95 8.50
N ILE A 358 -8.49 -3.90 9.00
CA ILE A 358 -7.35 -4.00 9.91
C ILE A 358 -7.75 -4.62 11.24
N VAL A 359 -8.83 -4.12 11.85
CA VAL A 359 -9.31 -4.65 13.14
C VAL A 359 -9.75 -6.11 12.99
N ILE A 360 -10.37 -6.48 11.87
CA ILE A 360 -10.72 -7.86 11.55
C ILE A 360 -9.45 -8.72 11.43
N ALA A 361 -8.44 -8.25 10.69
CA ALA A 361 -7.15 -8.94 10.56
C ALA A 361 -6.47 -9.18 11.92
N ILE A 362 -6.40 -8.14 12.75
CA ILE A 362 -5.79 -8.23 14.09
C ILE A 362 -6.57 -9.22 14.97
N GLN A 363 -7.90 -9.20 14.95
CA GLN A 363 -8.70 -10.20 15.69
C GLN A 363 -8.45 -11.64 15.21
N LEU A 364 -8.29 -11.85 13.90
CA LEU A 364 -7.88 -13.15 13.35
C LEU A 364 -6.47 -13.53 13.82
N LEU A 365 -5.50 -12.61 13.77
CA LEU A 365 -4.12 -12.84 14.25
C LEU A 365 -4.07 -13.19 15.74
N LEU A 366 -4.89 -12.54 16.56
CA LEU A 366 -5.00 -12.80 18.00
C LEU A 366 -5.55 -14.20 18.35
N SER A 367 -6.07 -14.95 17.38
CA SER A 367 -6.42 -16.36 17.59
C SER A 367 -5.20 -17.27 17.77
N HIS A 368 -4.03 -16.88 17.24
CA HIS A 368 -2.79 -17.66 17.31
C HIS A 368 -1.62 -16.89 17.96
N HIS A 369 -1.62 -15.56 17.91
CA HIS A 369 -0.54 -14.72 18.43
C HIS A 369 -0.95 -14.04 19.74
N GLN A 370 -0.11 -14.17 20.78
CA GLN A 370 -0.38 -13.53 22.07
C GLN A 370 -0.38 -11.99 21.98
N ARG A 371 0.52 -11.44 21.15
CA ARG A 371 0.71 -10.00 20.94
C ARG A 371 0.76 -9.69 19.46
N VAL A 372 0.11 -8.61 19.06
CA VAL A 372 0.16 -8.06 17.69
C VAL A 372 0.63 -6.60 17.79
N LEU A 373 1.59 -6.23 16.95
CA LEU A 373 2.04 -4.86 16.79
C LEU A 373 1.41 -4.29 15.52
N TYR A 374 0.69 -3.18 15.65
CA TYR A 374 0.16 -2.40 14.54
C TYR A 374 0.97 -1.12 14.40
N ILE A 375 1.54 -0.89 13.22
CA ILE A 375 2.31 0.31 12.88
C ILE A 375 1.55 1.02 11.76
N ASP A 376 1.25 2.28 11.97
CA ASP A 376 0.52 3.15 11.04
C ASP A 376 1.41 4.32 10.63
N ILE A 377 1.65 4.43 9.33
CA ILE A 377 2.45 5.47 8.67
C ILE A 377 1.60 6.35 7.76
N ASP A 378 0.27 6.21 7.80
CA ASP A 378 -0.63 7.17 7.17
C ASP A 378 -0.48 8.55 7.83
N VAL A 379 -0.68 9.61 7.04
CA VAL A 379 -0.60 10.98 7.54
C VAL A 379 -1.70 11.29 8.55
N HIS A 380 -2.81 10.55 8.51
CA HIS A 380 -3.90 10.63 9.47
C HIS A 380 -3.71 9.67 10.64
N HIS A 381 -4.26 10.03 11.79
CA HIS A 381 -4.26 9.16 12.96
C HIS A 381 -5.12 7.92 12.69
N GLY A 382 -4.55 6.73 12.92
CA GLY A 382 -5.24 5.43 12.88
C GLY A 382 -6.24 5.20 14.01
N ASP A 383 -7.15 6.15 14.17
CA ASP A 383 -8.07 6.30 15.29
C ASP A 383 -9.09 5.16 15.41
N GLY A 384 -9.53 4.55 14.30
CA GLY A 384 -10.45 3.40 14.34
C GLY A 384 -9.79 2.14 14.90
N VAL A 385 -8.53 1.91 14.56
CA VAL A 385 -7.74 0.78 15.08
C VAL A 385 -7.35 1.01 16.53
N GLU A 386 -6.91 2.22 16.88
CA GLU A 386 -6.61 2.61 18.27
C GLU A 386 -7.83 2.41 19.16
N GLN A 387 -8.99 2.97 18.80
CA GLN A 387 -10.22 2.85 19.57
C GLN A 387 -10.66 1.38 19.75
N ALA A 388 -10.48 0.54 18.73
CA ALA A 388 -10.87 -0.87 18.79
C ALA A 388 -10.05 -1.67 19.83
N PHE A 389 -8.83 -1.24 20.13
CA PHE A 389 -7.89 -1.97 20.99
C PHE A 389 -7.40 -1.19 22.21
N GLU A 390 -7.94 0.01 22.48
CA GLU A 390 -7.55 0.89 23.60
C GLU A 390 -7.57 0.19 24.97
N SER A 391 -8.45 -0.80 25.15
CA SER A 391 -8.65 -1.51 26.42
C SER A 391 -7.93 -2.86 26.55
N THR A 392 -7.00 -3.20 25.63
CA THR A 392 -6.25 -4.47 25.66
C THR A 392 -4.74 -4.26 25.61
N ASP A 393 -4.00 -5.12 26.31
CA ASP A 393 -2.53 -5.18 26.27
C ASP A 393 -2.00 -6.12 25.18
N ARG A 394 -2.89 -6.81 24.47
CA ARG A 394 -2.51 -7.78 23.42
C ARG A 394 -2.21 -7.12 22.07
N VAL A 395 -2.60 -5.86 21.87
CA VAL A 395 -2.35 -5.12 20.64
C VAL A 395 -1.68 -3.81 21.00
N PHE A 396 -0.52 -3.55 20.40
CA PHE A 396 0.16 -2.27 20.53
C PHE A 396 -0.04 -1.48 19.24
N THR A 397 -0.68 -0.31 19.32
CA THR A 397 -0.93 0.58 18.18
C THR A 397 0.06 1.74 18.19
N LEU A 398 0.91 1.82 17.15
CA LEU A 398 1.92 2.87 16.97
C LEU A 398 1.59 3.65 15.70
N SER A 399 1.21 4.92 15.83
CA SER A 399 0.84 5.78 14.69
C SER A 399 1.72 7.02 14.62
N TYR A 400 2.24 7.32 13.42
CA TYR A 400 2.99 8.53 13.12
C TYR A 400 2.17 9.42 12.17
N HIS A 401 1.54 10.45 12.70
CA HIS A 401 0.58 11.25 11.95
C HIS A 401 0.75 12.75 12.17
N LYS A 402 0.14 13.54 11.29
CA LYS A 402 0.01 14.98 11.48
C LYS A 402 -1.00 15.26 12.61
N TYR A 403 -0.62 16.09 13.57
CA TYR A 403 -1.50 16.53 14.67
C TYR A 403 -1.58 18.07 14.73
N GLY A 404 -2.79 18.63 14.89
CA GLY A 404 -3.03 20.07 15.03
C GLY A 404 -4.12 20.63 14.10
N ILE A 405 -4.48 21.90 14.31
CA ILE A 405 -5.62 22.57 13.64
C ILE A 405 -5.26 22.90 12.19
N ASP A 406 -5.61 22.02 11.26
CA ASP A 406 -5.97 22.40 9.91
C ASP A 406 -7.39 21.87 9.67
N LYS A 407 -8.40 22.69 9.91
CA LYS A 407 -9.82 22.32 9.76
C LYS A 407 -10.20 21.88 8.32
N HIS A 408 -9.27 21.93 7.38
CA HIS A 408 -9.53 21.77 5.94
C HIS A 408 -8.49 20.92 5.18
N ASP A 409 -7.48 20.35 5.84
CA ASP A 409 -6.51 19.50 5.14
C ASP A 409 -6.95 18.04 5.18
N ARG A 410 -7.60 17.60 4.10
CA ARG A 410 -8.19 16.25 3.98
C ARG A 410 -7.24 15.22 3.37
N LEU A 411 -6.03 15.61 2.92
CA LEU A 411 -5.23 14.82 1.97
C LEU A 411 -3.73 14.70 2.28
N GLY A 412 -3.20 15.44 3.27
CA GLY A 412 -1.86 15.24 3.84
C GLY A 412 -0.84 16.31 3.46
N ARG A 413 0.01 16.71 4.44
CA ARG A 413 1.07 17.73 4.32
C ARG A 413 2.46 17.23 4.74
N PHE A 414 2.79 15.98 4.44
CA PHE A 414 4.15 15.44 4.66
C PHE A 414 5.03 15.61 3.43
N ASN A 415 6.34 15.64 3.66
CA ASN A 415 7.36 15.85 2.63
C ASN A 415 8.25 14.60 2.50
N LEU A 416 7.65 13.41 2.41
CA LEU A 416 8.35 12.14 2.26
C LEU A 416 8.50 11.79 0.77
N ASN A 417 9.67 11.26 0.40
CA ASN A 417 9.88 10.64 -0.90
C ASN A 417 9.55 9.13 -0.85
N ILE A 418 9.48 8.50 -2.02
CA ILE A 418 9.10 7.09 -2.17
C ILE A 418 10.08 6.14 -1.46
N LYS A 419 11.39 6.36 -1.62
CA LYS A 419 12.43 5.51 -0.99
C LYS A 419 12.41 5.63 0.53
N ALA A 420 12.23 6.84 1.06
CA ALA A 420 12.11 7.09 2.49
C ALA A 420 10.86 6.43 3.10
N HIS A 421 9.74 6.39 2.37
CA HIS A 421 8.56 5.65 2.81
C HIS A 421 8.82 4.12 2.80
N GLY A 422 9.46 3.61 1.74
CA GLY A 422 9.89 2.20 1.66
C GLY A 422 10.88 1.77 2.74
N PHE A 423 11.73 2.68 3.22
CA PHE A 423 12.64 2.41 4.34
C PHE A 423 11.91 2.06 5.65
N CYS A 424 10.70 2.59 5.87
CA CYS A 424 9.86 2.17 7.00
C CYS A 424 9.50 0.68 6.88
N VAL A 425 9.12 0.22 5.69
CA VAL A 425 8.82 -1.19 5.41
C VAL A 425 10.05 -2.06 5.60
N GLU A 426 11.22 -1.63 5.09
CA GLU A 426 12.48 -2.33 5.26
C GLU A 426 12.86 -2.50 6.73
N THR A 427 12.72 -1.43 7.52
CA THR A 427 13.00 -1.43 8.96
C THR A 427 12.13 -2.45 9.70
N VAL A 428 10.83 -2.51 9.39
CA VAL A 428 9.90 -3.46 10.03
C VAL A 428 10.20 -4.89 9.57
N LYS A 429 10.45 -5.11 8.28
CA LYS A 429 10.82 -6.40 7.69
C LYS A 429 12.06 -6.99 8.37
N ALA A 430 13.05 -6.17 8.72
CA ALA A 430 14.30 -6.60 9.34
C ALA A 430 14.11 -7.33 10.69
N TYR A 431 12.97 -7.15 11.39
CA TYR A 431 12.67 -7.87 12.62
C TYR A 431 12.32 -9.36 12.42
N GLY A 432 12.13 -9.82 11.17
CA GLY A 432 11.91 -11.23 10.84
C GLY A 432 10.66 -11.83 11.49
N ARG A 433 9.58 -11.03 11.61
CA ARG A 433 8.27 -11.46 12.12
C ARG A 433 7.28 -11.63 10.96
N PRO A 434 6.26 -12.50 11.10
CA PRO A 434 5.15 -12.53 10.14
C PRO A 434 4.59 -11.13 9.94
N LEU A 435 4.57 -10.66 8.70
CA LEU A 435 4.30 -9.27 8.36
C LEU A 435 3.11 -9.17 7.41
N LEU A 436 2.05 -8.49 7.86
CA LEU A 436 0.93 -8.09 7.01
C LEU A 436 1.17 -6.66 6.55
N ILE A 437 1.35 -6.46 5.25
CA ILE A 437 1.43 -5.15 4.60
C ILE A 437 0.07 -4.84 4.01
N ILE A 438 -0.48 -3.67 4.33
CA ILE A 438 -1.77 -3.21 3.81
C ILE A 438 -1.66 -1.77 3.33
N GLY A 439 -2.60 -1.36 2.48
CA GLY A 439 -2.69 0.01 1.97
C GLY A 439 -3.15 1.03 3.02
N GLY A 440 -3.96 2.00 2.58
CA GLY A 440 -4.40 3.12 3.40
C GLY A 440 -4.83 4.30 2.54
N GLY A 441 -4.63 5.53 3.02
CA GLY A 441 -4.83 6.76 2.25
C GLY A 441 -3.85 6.91 1.08
N GLY A 442 -3.89 8.09 0.45
CA GLY A 442 -3.04 8.43 -0.70
C GLY A 442 -3.86 8.91 -1.90
N TYR A 443 -3.72 10.20 -2.22
CA TYR A 443 -4.68 10.92 -3.07
C TYR A 443 -4.05 11.53 -4.32
N THR A 444 -2.78 11.22 -4.57
CA THR A 444 -2.10 11.42 -5.86
C THR A 444 -1.87 10.03 -6.47
N PRO A 445 -2.81 9.46 -7.25
CA PRO A 445 -2.81 8.04 -7.62
C PRO A 445 -1.51 7.52 -8.23
N ARG A 446 -0.85 8.34 -9.07
CA ARG A 446 0.45 8.01 -9.67
C ARG A 446 1.57 7.83 -8.63
N ASN A 447 1.60 8.64 -7.58
CA ASN A 447 2.61 8.54 -6.52
C ASN A 447 2.29 7.40 -5.55
N VAL A 448 1.01 7.12 -5.32
CA VAL A 448 0.59 5.91 -4.59
C VAL A 448 1.08 4.67 -5.31
N ALA A 449 0.86 4.59 -6.63
CA ALA A 449 1.30 3.46 -7.44
C ALA A 449 2.82 3.24 -7.40
N ARG A 450 3.60 4.33 -7.51
CA ARG A 450 5.06 4.27 -7.36
C ARG A 450 5.48 3.78 -5.97
N THR A 451 4.86 4.33 -4.92
CA THR A 451 5.17 3.99 -3.53
C THR A 451 4.90 2.51 -3.26
N TRP A 452 3.71 2.04 -3.56
CA TRP A 452 3.32 0.64 -3.31
C TRP A 452 4.04 -0.35 -4.22
N CYS A 453 4.42 0.04 -5.44
CA CYS A 453 5.30 -0.77 -6.29
C CYS A 453 6.70 -0.91 -5.67
N HIS A 454 7.29 0.20 -5.23
CA HIS A 454 8.57 0.19 -4.53
C HIS A 454 8.53 -0.63 -3.23
N GLU A 455 7.50 -0.45 -2.41
CA GLU A 455 7.35 -1.23 -1.16
C GLU A 455 7.15 -2.72 -1.41
N THR A 456 6.49 -3.09 -2.52
CA THR A 456 6.40 -4.48 -2.97
C THR A 456 7.80 -5.02 -3.29
N SER A 457 8.64 -4.22 -3.98
CA SER A 457 10.04 -4.58 -4.26
C SER A 457 10.86 -4.76 -2.98
N VAL A 458 10.67 -3.90 -1.98
CA VAL A 458 11.30 -4.02 -0.66
C VAL A 458 10.90 -5.33 0.03
N CYS A 459 9.62 -5.72 -0.04
CA CYS A 459 9.14 -6.97 0.55
C CYS A 459 9.83 -8.21 -0.05
N VAL A 460 9.99 -8.24 -1.37
CA VAL A 460 10.63 -9.35 -2.08
C VAL A 460 12.16 -9.25 -2.11
N GLY A 461 12.73 -8.11 -1.71
CA GLY A 461 14.18 -7.88 -1.71
C GLY A 461 14.75 -7.55 -3.10
N ALA A 462 13.93 -6.97 -3.98
CA ALA A 462 14.29 -6.58 -5.33
C ALA A 462 14.66 -5.09 -5.41
N GLN A 463 15.66 -4.79 -6.25
CA GLN A 463 16.01 -3.43 -6.65
C GLN A 463 15.36 -3.14 -8.01
N LEU A 464 14.63 -2.03 -8.11
CA LEU A 464 13.95 -1.62 -9.35
C LEU A 464 14.73 -0.49 -10.03
N HIS A 465 14.84 -0.57 -11.35
CA HIS A 465 15.38 0.54 -12.14
C HIS A 465 14.38 1.72 -12.17
N ASN A 466 14.91 2.94 -12.29
CA ASN A 466 14.10 4.15 -12.16
C ASN A 466 13.23 4.45 -13.41
N GLU A 467 13.63 4.01 -14.60
CA GLU A 467 12.82 4.18 -15.81
C GLU A 467 11.58 3.29 -15.74
N LEU A 468 10.37 3.81 -16.00
CA LEU A 468 9.19 2.96 -16.04
C LEU A 468 9.20 2.10 -17.32
N PRO A 469 8.84 0.81 -17.24
CA PRO A 469 8.79 -0.04 -18.42
C PRO A 469 7.83 0.50 -19.50
N ALA A 470 8.23 0.45 -20.77
CA ALA A 470 7.48 1.04 -21.88
C ALA A 470 6.10 0.37 -22.10
N HIS A 471 5.95 -0.88 -21.67
CA HIS A 471 4.71 -1.65 -21.70
C HIS A 471 3.80 -1.42 -20.50
N VAL A 472 4.12 -0.52 -19.57
CA VAL A 472 3.21 -0.15 -18.48
C VAL A 472 1.88 0.39 -19.07
N PRO A 473 0.73 -0.22 -18.75
CA PRO A 473 -0.56 0.36 -19.06
C PRO A 473 -0.72 1.72 -18.40
N TYR A 474 -1.33 2.67 -19.12
CA TYR A 474 -1.52 4.05 -18.64
C TYR A 474 -0.23 4.81 -18.36
N LEU A 475 0.87 4.49 -19.06
CA LEU A 475 2.16 5.19 -18.94
C LEU A 475 2.01 6.73 -19.00
N GLN A 476 1.04 7.25 -19.76
CA GLN A 476 0.73 8.67 -19.82
C GLN A 476 0.40 9.31 -18.46
N ALA A 477 -0.11 8.54 -17.49
CA ALA A 477 -0.39 9.02 -16.14
C ALA A 477 0.89 9.36 -15.33
N PHE A 478 2.05 8.92 -15.82
CA PHE A 478 3.36 9.12 -15.21
C PHE A 478 4.25 10.07 -16.03
N GLN A 479 3.87 10.38 -17.27
CA GLN A 479 4.64 11.21 -18.21
C GLN A 479 4.34 12.71 -18.04
N GLY A 480 5.33 13.55 -18.39
CA GLY A 480 5.28 14.99 -18.21
C GLY A 480 5.95 15.45 -16.91
N ALA A 481 6.49 16.66 -16.91
CA ALA A 481 7.28 17.21 -15.79
C ALA A 481 6.45 17.30 -14.51
N GLU A 482 5.14 17.54 -14.63
CA GLU A 482 4.16 17.60 -13.55
C GLU A 482 3.77 16.23 -12.98
N ASN A 483 4.04 15.16 -13.73
CA ASN A 483 3.74 13.79 -13.35
C ASN A 483 4.98 12.95 -13.06
N GLY A 484 6.19 13.52 -13.20
CA GLY A 484 7.44 12.85 -12.89
C GLY A 484 8.08 12.13 -14.07
N ASP A 485 7.90 12.65 -15.30
CA ASP A 485 8.69 12.30 -16.50
C ASP A 485 8.87 10.81 -16.79
N GLY A 486 7.86 9.99 -16.48
CA GLY A 486 7.88 8.56 -16.76
C GLY A 486 8.87 7.75 -15.91
N VAL A 487 9.21 8.24 -14.71
CA VAL A 487 10.09 7.50 -13.79
C VAL A 487 9.38 7.02 -12.53
N LEU A 488 9.99 6.04 -11.86
CA LEU A 488 9.51 5.44 -10.61
C LEU A 488 9.77 6.36 -9.41
N TYR A 489 10.93 7.00 -9.34
CA TYR A 489 11.37 7.90 -8.28
C TYR A 489 11.53 9.34 -8.82
N PRO A 490 10.43 10.06 -9.09
CA PRO A 490 10.50 11.47 -9.47
C PRO A 490 10.82 12.35 -8.26
N ASP A 491 11.32 13.56 -8.52
CA ASP A 491 11.29 14.62 -7.50
C ASP A 491 9.83 15.02 -7.25
N LEU A 492 9.33 14.71 -6.05
CA LEU A 492 7.96 15.02 -5.65
C LEU A 492 7.78 16.49 -5.23
N HIS A 493 8.87 17.28 -5.19
CA HIS A 493 8.87 18.66 -4.72
C HIS A 493 8.61 19.71 -5.81
N ASN A 494 8.25 19.31 -7.03
CA ASN A 494 8.16 20.16 -8.22
C ASN A 494 7.17 21.35 -8.14
N ILE A 495 6.36 21.48 -7.08
CA ILE A 495 5.29 22.50 -7.01
C ILE A 495 5.48 23.51 -5.86
N LYS A 496 6.19 23.15 -4.77
CA LYS A 496 6.67 24.03 -3.67
C LYS A 496 7.24 23.14 -2.55
N ARG A 497 8.53 23.26 -2.22
CA ARG A 497 9.08 22.63 -1.01
C ARG A 497 8.41 23.28 0.21
N HIS A 498 7.64 22.49 0.96
CA HIS A 498 7.08 22.96 2.22
C HIS A 498 8.20 23.04 3.27
N GLU A 499 8.20 24.12 4.04
CA GLU A 499 9.12 24.24 5.18
C GLU A 499 8.80 23.14 6.20
N ASN A 500 9.84 22.45 6.69
CA ASN A 500 9.66 21.46 7.73
C ASN A 500 9.42 22.16 9.08
N LEU A 501 8.17 22.16 9.53
CA LEU A 501 7.75 22.76 10.81
C LEU A 501 8.12 21.90 12.05
N ASN A 502 8.80 20.76 11.86
CA ASN A 502 9.25 19.89 12.94
C ASN A 502 10.72 20.18 13.28
N SER A 503 10.94 21.07 14.26
CA SER A 503 12.29 21.34 14.76
C SER A 503 12.89 20.13 15.47
N GLN A 504 14.22 20.00 15.43
CA GLN A 504 14.94 18.90 16.10
C GLN A 504 14.61 18.83 17.60
N ALA A 505 14.52 19.98 18.27
CA ALA A 505 14.14 20.04 19.68
C ALA A 505 12.72 19.49 19.95
N LYS A 506 11.76 19.76 19.04
CA LYS A 506 10.39 19.23 19.15
C LYS A 506 10.39 17.71 18.95
N LEU A 507 11.13 17.22 17.95
CA LEU A 507 11.25 15.78 17.69
C LEU A 507 11.91 15.03 18.85
N HIS A 508 13.02 15.54 19.39
CA HIS A 508 13.68 14.95 20.55
C HIS A 508 12.73 14.86 21.76
N LYS A 509 11.97 15.92 22.05
CA LYS A 509 11.00 15.91 23.14
C LYS A 509 9.89 14.86 22.95
N LEU A 510 9.39 14.70 21.71
CA LEU A 510 8.39 13.68 21.39
C LEU A 510 8.97 12.27 21.56
N ILE A 511 10.21 12.04 21.10
CA ILE A 511 10.92 10.76 21.25
C ILE A 511 11.14 10.45 22.73
N GLU A 512 11.63 11.40 23.53
CA GLU A 512 11.82 11.23 24.98
C GLU A 512 10.51 10.86 25.67
N GLN A 513 9.41 11.54 25.35
CA GLN A 513 8.10 11.24 25.93
C GLN A 513 7.60 9.84 25.52
N ALA A 514 7.77 9.47 24.25
CA ALA A 514 7.39 8.14 23.76
C ALA A 514 8.21 7.04 24.45
N LEU A 515 9.53 7.21 24.58
CA LEU A 515 10.42 6.27 25.25
C LEU A 515 10.09 6.13 26.75
N GLU A 516 9.77 7.23 27.43
CA GLU A 516 9.33 7.18 28.83
C GLU A 516 7.99 6.46 28.99
N ASN A 517 7.03 6.65 28.06
CA ASN A 517 5.79 5.86 28.06
C ASN A 517 6.07 4.36 27.85
N LEU A 518 6.95 4.01 26.90
CA LEU A 518 7.34 2.62 26.62
C LEU A 518 8.04 1.96 27.81
N ARG A 519 8.78 2.73 28.63
CA ARG A 519 9.44 2.22 29.83
C ARG A 519 8.46 1.59 30.83
N TYR A 520 7.22 2.07 30.90
CA TYR A 520 6.19 1.50 31.77
C TYR A 520 5.58 0.19 31.24
N LEU A 521 5.95 -0.25 30.03
CA LEU A 521 5.54 -1.54 29.48
C LEU A 521 6.39 -2.71 30.01
N GLU A 522 7.48 -2.45 30.75
CA GLU A 522 8.30 -3.47 31.42
C GLU A 522 8.17 -3.44 32.96
N GLY A 523 8.14 -4.57 33.68
CA GLY A 523 8.32 -5.93 33.14
C GLY A 523 8.49 -7.06 34.16
N ALA A 524 9.06 -8.16 33.67
CA ALA A 524 9.79 -9.14 34.47
C ALA A 524 11.28 -8.76 34.45
N PRO A 525 11.98 -8.70 35.60
CA PRO A 525 13.27 -8.03 35.76
C PRO A 525 14.49 -8.79 35.21
N SER A 526 14.35 -9.64 34.18
CA SER A 526 15.44 -10.56 33.80
C SER A 526 15.68 -10.75 32.31
N VAL A 527 15.12 -9.91 31.44
CA VAL A 527 15.50 -9.90 30.02
C VAL A 527 15.96 -8.49 29.71
N THR A 528 17.27 -8.27 29.62
CA THR A 528 17.80 -7.11 28.90
C THR A 528 17.18 -7.13 27.51
N VAL A 529 16.21 -6.27 27.27
CA VAL A 529 15.79 -5.96 25.91
C VAL A 529 16.99 -5.29 25.26
N ASP A 530 17.56 -5.97 24.27
CA ASP A 530 18.53 -5.33 23.40
C ASP A 530 17.77 -4.27 22.59
N THR A 531 17.75 -3.05 23.11
CA THR A 531 17.15 -1.87 22.46
C THR A 531 18.02 -1.36 21.31
N ARG A 532 19.08 -2.08 20.91
CA ARG A 532 19.84 -1.79 19.69
C ARG A 532 19.00 -2.20 18.49
N GLY A 533 17.93 -1.43 18.24
CA GLY A 533 17.43 -1.23 16.89
C GLY A 533 18.48 -0.46 16.08
N ILE A 534 18.09 -0.03 14.88
CA ILE A 534 18.92 0.84 14.04
C ILE A 534 19.25 2.10 14.85
N SER A 535 20.54 2.37 15.05
CA SER A 535 21.00 3.56 15.78
C SER A 535 20.61 4.83 15.03
N LEU A 536 20.48 5.96 15.75
CA LEU A 536 20.21 7.24 15.10
C LEU A 536 21.27 7.58 14.05
N GLU A 537 22.53 7.18 14.28
CA GLU A 537 23.62 7.36 13.33
C GLU A 537 23.40 6.51 12.05
N GLU A 538 22.93 5.28 12.18
CA GLU A 538 22.58 4.45 11.02
C GLU A 538 21.36 4.99 10.27
N ILE A 539 20.33 5.50 10.97
CA ILE A 539 19.17 6.16 10.33
C ILE A 539 19.62 7.41 9.55
N MET A 540 20.50 8.23 10.15
CA MET A 540 21.03 9.43 9.49
C MET A 540 21.88 9.07 8.28
N LYS A 541 22.74 8.03 8.37
CA LYS A 541 23.51 7.54 7.23
C LYS A 541 22.61 7.05 6.10
N VAL A 542 21.56 6.28 6.42
CA VAL A 542 20.61 5.83 5.39
C VAL A 542 19.91 7.01 4.74
N ARG A 543 19.51 8.03 5.51
CA ARG A 543 18.94 9.26 4.97
C ARG A 543 19.91 9.96 4.02
N GLU A 544 21.16 10.16 4.43
CA GLU A 544 22.20 10.77 3.58
C GLU A 544 22.45 9.93 2.32
N MET A 545 22.44 8.59 2.43
CA MET A 545 22.58 7.71 1.28
C MET A 545 21.42 7.83 0.30
N ILE A 546 20.17 7.87 0.79
CA ILE A 546 18.98 8.07 -0.06
C ILE A 546 19.03 9.45 -0.72
N ASP A 547 19.38 10.49 0.03
CA ASP A 547 19.48 11.86 -0.49
C ASP A 547 20.58 11.93 -1.59
N GLN A 548 21.75 11.31 -1.36
CA GLN A 548 22.84 11.25 -2.35
C GLN A 548 22.45 10.44 -3.59
N GLU A 549 21.81 9.27 -3.43
CA GLU A 549 21.38 8.44 -4.55
C GLU A 549 20.38 9.18 -5.45
N LEU A 550 19.47 9.96 -4.85
CA LEU A 550 18.54 10.81 -5.60
C LEU A 550 19.25 11.95 -6.33
N GLU A 551 20.28 12.55 -5.74
CA GLU A 551 21.12 13.56 -6.40
C GLU A 551 21.89 12.96 -7.58
N ASP A 552 22.51 11.79 -7.40
CA ASP A 552 23.27 11.08 -8.44
C ASP A 552 22.35 10.70 -9.62
N GLU A 553 21.16 10.15 -9.34
CA GLU A 553 20.16 9.82 -10.38
C GLU A 553 19.67 11.07 -11.14
N ALA A 554 19.55 12.21 -10.47
CA ALA A 554 19.19 13.48 -11.09
C ALA A 554 20.31 14.00 -12.01
N GLU A 555 21.57 13.90 -11.57
CA GLU A 555 22.73 14.26 -12.38
C GLU A 555 22.86 13.39 -13.62
N ASP A 556 22.72 12.07 -13.48
CA ASP A 556 22.82 11.14 -14.60
C ASP A 556 21.72 11.38 -15.62
N ARG A 557 20.50 11.66 -15.17
CA ARG A 557 19.41 12.07 -16.06
C ARG A 557 19.71 13.38 -16.79
N ALA A 558 20.27 14.37 -16.10
CA ALA A 558 20.68 15.62 -16.73
C ALA A 558 21.75 15.38 -17.80
N ARG A 559 22.73 14.52 -17.51
CA ARG A 559 23.78 14.11 -18.47
C ARG A 559 23.19 13.38 -19.67
N LEU A 560 22.30 12.40 -19.46
CA LEU A 560 21.60 11.67 -20.52
C LEU A 560 20.75 12.61 -21.39
N THR A 561 20.08 13.59 -20.79
CA THR A 561 19.28 14.60 -21.49
C THR A 561 20.16 15.48 -22.39
N VAL A 562 21.32 15.90 -21.88
CA VAL A 562 22.32 16.67 -22.64
C VAL A 562 22.89 15.82 -23.78
N GLU A 563 23.23 14.56 -23.52
CA GLU A 563 23.77 13.64 -24.52
C GLU A 563 22.75 13.31 -25.61
N ASN A 564 21.49 13.06 -25.26
CA ASN A 564 20.39 12.87 -26.21
C ASN A 564 20.14 14.13 -27.05
N SER A 565 20.24 15.32 -26.43
CA SER A 565 20.16 16.60 -27.14
C SER A 565 21.35 16.82 -28.10
N ARG A 566 22.56 16.39 -27.71
CA ARG A 566 23.75 16.41 -28.56
C ARG A 566 23.57 15.48 -29.76
N ARG A 567 23.18 14.22 -29.54
CA ARG A 567 22.88 13.23 -30.60
C ARG A 567 21.80 13.71 -31.56
N LYS A 568 20.76 14.37 -31.06
CA LYS A 568 19.69 14.97 -31.89
C LYS A 568 20.20 16.13 -32.75
N LYS A 569 21.09 16.97 -32.21
CA LYS A 569 21.76 18.03 -32.98
C LYS A 569 22.69 17.44 -34.05
N GLU A 570 23.47 16.42 -33.73
CA GLU A 570 24.39 15.77 -34.67
C GLU A 570 23.66 15.07 -35.82
N ARG A 571 22.53 14.42 -35.55
CA ARG A 571 21.64 13.87 -36.59
C ARG A 571 21.09 14.94 -37.53
N ASN A 572 20.83 16.16 -37.04
CA ASN A 572 20.31 17.27 -37.85
C ASN A 572 21.38 18.02 -38.66
N VAL A 573 22.67 17.79 -38.42
CA VAL A 573 23.76 18.43 -39.20
C VAL A 573 24.05 17.69 -40.51
N GLY A 574 23.70 16.39 -40.60
CA GLY A 574 23.94 15.56 -41.78
C GLY A 574 23.07 15.87 -43.01
N GLY A 575 21.97 16.65 -42.86
CA GLY A 575 21.01 16.88 -43.94
C GLY A 575 21.22 18.15 -44.78
N ARG A 576 22.24 18.98 -44.49
CA ARG A 576 22.33 20.34 -45.09
C ARG A 576 23.48 20.59 -46.07
N ASN A 577 24.28 19.59 -46.41
CA ASN A 577 25.43 19.78 -47.33
C ASN A 577 25.46 18.90 -48.59
N GLU A 578 24.41 18.15 -48.90
CA GLU A 578 24.30 17.41 -50.17
C GLU A 578 23.22 17.98 -51.10
N ARG A 579 23.34 19.26 -51.46
CA ARG A 579 22.80 19.78 -52.72
C ARG A 579 23.76 20.85 -53.25
N ARG A 580 24.66 20.43 -54.12
CA ARG A 580 25.41 21.32 -55.00
C ARG A 580 25.28 20.82 -56.43
#